data_AF-A0A2P4QPW3-F1
#
_entry.id   AF-A0A2P4QPW3-F1
#
_cell.length_a   1.000
_cell.length_b   1.000
_cell.length_c   1.000
_cell.angle_alpha   90.00
_cell.angle_beta   90.00
_cell.angle_gamma   90.00
#
_symmetry.space_group_name_H-M   'P 1'
#
loop_
_entity.id
_entity.type
_entity.pdbx_description
1 polymer ?
#
loop_
_entity_poly.entity_id
_entity_poly.type
_entity_poly.pdbx_seq_one_letter_code
_entity_poly.pdbx_strand_id
1 'polypeptide(L)'
;MNIFDTISLTWSKGPIENAPLPRISYTATLLSNGIIVYIGGTEIYLIDINQLSLYDTKVDLWSSMTARGAILENRYSHSAVLTSDERIIIFGGS
;
A
#
# COMPACT_ATOMS: atom_id res chain seq x y z
N MET A 1 2.69 6.53 11.06
CA MET A 1 3.75 5.82 10.29
C MET A 1 5.08 5.98 11.02
N ASN A 2 5.93 4.95 11.03
CA ASN A 2 7.30 5.05 11.53
C ASN A 2 8.26 4.74 10.38
N ILE A 3 9.35 5.49 10.26
CA ILE A 3 10.38 5.29 9.24
C ILE A 3 11.67 4.91 9.97
N PHE A 4 12.32 3.84 9.52
CA PHE A 4 13.63 3.45 9.99
C PHE A 4 14.66 3.84 8.94
N ASP A 5 15.54 4.77 9.27
CA ASP A 5 16.67 5.11 8.42
C ASP A 5 17.78 4.07 8.65
N THR A 6 18.07 3.28 7.62
CA THR A 6 19.07 2.20 7.67
C THR A 6 20.51 2.70 7.66
N ILE A 7 20.75 3.97 7.31
CA ILE A 7 22.08 4.60 7.33
C ILE A 7 22.37 5.14 8.73
N SER A 8 21.45 5.93 9.29
CA SER A 8 21.63 6.52 10.63
C SER A 8 21.20 5.58 11.77
N LEU A 9 20.51 4.48 11.48
CA LEU A 9 19.96 3.52 12.44
C LEU A 9 18.99 4.16 13.44
N THR A 10 18.21 5.14 13.00
CA THR A 10 17.25 5.87 13.83
C THR A 10 15.81 5.70 13.37
N TRP A 11 14.88 5.81 14.31
CA TRP A 11 13.44 5.87 14.04
C TRP A 11 12.96 7.30 13.99
N SER A 12 12.13 7.62 13.00
CA SER A 12 11.40 8.88 12.91
C SER A 12 9.91 8.65 12.69
N LYS A 13 9.10 9.69 12.96
CA LYS A 13 7.68 9.69 12.62
C LYS A 13 7.54 10.23 11.20
N GLY A 14 6.91 9.44 10.33
CA GLY A 14 6.51 9.90 9.01
C GLY A 14 5.16 10.62 9.05
N PRO A 15 4.80 11.33 7.97
CA PRO A 15 3.52 12.02 7.85
C PRO A 15 2.34 11.06 7.96
N ILE A 16 1.25 11.58 8.53
CA ILE A 16 -0.03 10.87 8.68
C ILE A 16 -1.20 11.64 8.07
N GLU A 17 -0.94 12.82 7.50
CA GLU A 17 -1.95 13.56 6.76
C GLU A 17 -2.37 12.76 5.52
N ASN A 18 -3.67 12.60 5.31
CA ASN A 18 -4.26 11.76 4.25
C ASN A 18 -3.86 10.28 4.28
N ALA A 19 -3.23 9.81 5.37
CA ALA A 19 -2.91 8.40 5.52
C ALA A 19 -4.19 7.57 5.67
N PRO A 20 -4.19 6.30 5.19
CA PRO A 20 -5.31 5.41 5.41
C PRO A 20 -5.54 5.14 6.90
N LEU A 21 -6.77 4.74 7.24
CA LEU A 21 -7.08 4.27 8.59
C LEU A 21 -6.23 3.03 8.93
N PRO A 22 -5.96 2.78 10.23
CA PRO A 22 -5.27 1.58 10.68
C PRO A 22 -5.94 0.32 10.13
N ARG A 23 -5.15 -0.50 9.45
CA ARG A 23 -5.58 -1.72 8.78
C ARG A 23 -4.56 -2.84 8.99
N ILE A 24 -4.99 -4.08 8.83
CA ILE A 24 -4.15 -5.28 8.90
C ILE A 24 -4.26 -6.11 7.63
N SER A 25 -3.31 -7.02 7.43
CA SER A 25 -3.34 -8.02 6.35
C SER A 25 -3.44 -7.44 4.92
N TYR A 26 -3.01 -6.19 4.73
CA TYR A 26 -2.80 -5.57 3.43
C TYR A 26 -1.42 -5.94 2.87
N THR A 27 -1.18 -5.62 1.60
CA THR A 27 0.16 -5.67 1.00
C THR A 27 0.69 -4.26 0.75
N ALA A 28 2.02 -4.10 0.73
CA ALA A 28 2.70 -2.86 0.40
C ALA A 28 3.81 -3.16 -0.62
N THR A 29 3.76 -2.51 -1.78
CA THR A 29 4.70 -2.76 -2.89
C THR A 29 5.32 -1.45 -3.34
N LEU A 30 6.66 -1.35 -3.30
CA LEU A 30 7.41 -0.19 -3.79
C LEU A 30 7.59 -0.28 -5.31
N LEU A 31 7.08 0.72 -6.03
CA LEU A 31 7.28 0.92 -7.47
C LEU A 31 8.64 1.54 -7.79
N SER A 32 9.12 1.38 -9.04
CA SER A 32 10.40 1.95 -9.47
C SER A 32 10.44 3.48 -9.43
N ASN A 33 9.27 4.13 -9.47
CA ASN A 33 9.15 5.58 -9.37
C ASN A 33 9.22 6.12 -7.93
N GLY A 34 9.28 5.26 -6.91
CA GLY A 34 9.33 5.65 -5.49
C GLY A 34 7.98 5.70 -4.79
N ILE A 35 6.89 5.30 -5.43
CA ILE A 35 5.57 5.20 -4.79
C ILE A 35 5.39 3.82 -4.18
N ILE A 36 4.97 3.75 -2.92
CA ILE A 36 4.49 2.52 -2.29
C ILE A 36 2.98 2.42 -2.49
N VAL A 37 2.53 1.32 -3.10
CA VAL A 37 1.11 1.00 -3.29
C VAL A 37 0.66 0.03 -2.20
N TYR A 38 -0.37 0.43 -1.46
CA TYR A 38 -1.01 -0.38 -0.42
C TYR A 38 -2.36 -0.91 -0.93
N ILE A 39 -2.55 -2.23 -0.87
CA ILE A 39 -3.70 -2.90 -1.48
C ILE A 39 -4.41 -3.82 -0.49
N GLY A 40 -5.73 -3.69 -0.43
CA GLY A 40 -6.64 -4.54 0.35
C GLY A 40 -6.37 -4.50 1.85
N GLY A 41 -6.66 -5.62 2.50
CA GLY A 41 -6.60 -5.76 3.96
C GLY A 41 -7.94 -5.46 4.64
N THR A 42 -7.88 -5.31 5.96
CA THR A 42 -9.06 -5.17 6.82
C THR A 42 -8.88 -4.00 7.78
N GLU A 43 -9.89 -3.13 7.85
CA GLU A 43 -10.06 -2.14 8.92
C GLU A 43 -11.07 -2.72 9.94
N ILE A 44 -12.26 -2.11 10.06
CA ILE A 44 -13.43 -2.73 10.70
C ILE A 44 -14.08 -3.75 9.73
N TYR A 45 -14.01 -3.46 8.43
CA TYR A 45 -14.50 -4.30 7.34
C TYR A 45 -13.40 -4.52 6.31
N LEU A 46 -13.64 -5.42 5.35
CA LEU A 46 -12.76 -5.57 4.18
C LEU A 46 -12.70 -4.26 3.41
N ILE A 47 -11.49 -3.82 3.10
CA ILE A 47 -11.26 -2.64 2.27
C ILE A 47 -11.63 -2.98 0.84
N ASP A 48 -12.31 -2.05 0.15
CA ASP A 48 -12.52 -2.15 -1.28
C ASP A 48 -11.17 -2.25 -1.99
N ILE A 49 -10.93 -3.37 -2.67
CA ILE A 49 -9.64 -3.65 -3.33
C ILE A 49 -9.30 -2.60 -4.41
N ASN A 50 -10.30 -1.88 -4.92
CA ASN A 50 -10.08 -0.79 -5.85
C ASN A 50 -9.63 0.50 -5.18
N GLN A 51 -9.79 0.66 -3.88
CA GLN A 51 -9.32 1.84 -3.13
C GLN A 51 -7.87 1.65 -2.72
N LEU A 52 -6.97 2.15 -3.56
CA LEU A 52 -5.53 2.08 -3.35
C LEU A 52 -5.09 3.25 -2.46
N SER A 53 -4.27 2.95 -1.45
CA SER A 53 -3.55 3.99 -0.71
C SER A 53 -2.12 4.03 -1.23
N LEU A 54 -1.62 5.24 -1.48
CA LEU A 54 -0.33 5.49 -2.11
C LEU A 54 0.52 6.32 -1.17
N TYR A 55 1.79 5.97 -1.03
CA TYR A 55 2.78 6.78 -0.33
C TYR A 55 3.92 7.14 -1.27
N ASP A 56 4.08 8.44 -1.57
CA ASP A 56 5.22 8.93 -2.33
C ASP A 56 6.41 9.16 -1.39
N THR A 57 7.45 8.35 -1.54
CA THR A 57 8.66 8.39 -0.69
C THR A 57 9.60 9.56 -0.99
N LYS A 58 9.39 10.29 -2.09
CA LYS A 58 10.26 11.43 -2.48
C LYS A 58 9.80 12.72 -1.86
N VAL A 59 8.49 12.88 -1.72
CA VAL A 59 7.86 14.10 -1.16
C VAL A 59 7.21 13.86 0.19
N ASP A 60 7.24 12.62 0.69
CA ASP A 60 6.63 12.20 1.95
C ASP A 60 5.14 12.62 2.01
N LEU A 61 4.35 12.14 1.05
CA LEU A 61 2.91 12.43 1.01
C LEU A 61 2.09 11.17 0.76
N TRP A 62 0.98 11.07 1.50
CA TRP A 62 -0.07 10.10 1.24
C TRP A 62 -1.06 10.64 0.21
N SER A 63 -1.54 9.74 -0.63
CA SER A 63 -2.67 10.00 -1.52
C SER A 63 -3.49 8.71 -1.69
N SER A 64 -4.66 8.84 -2.34
CA SER A 64 -5.50 7.70 -2.67
C SER A 64 -5.82 7.69 -4.17
N MET A 65 -6.08 6.49 -4.69
CA MET A 65 -6.49 6.29 -6.08
C MET A 65 -7.53 5.19 -6.15
N THR A 66 -8.56 5.39 -6.99
CA THR A 66 -9.52 4.34 -7.30
C THR A 66 -9.12 3.64 -8.59
N ALA A 67 -8.77 2.35 -8.49
CA ALA A 67 -8.53 1.48 -9.62
C ALA A 67 -9.80 1.29 -10.47
N ARG A 68 -9.61 0.96 -11.75
CA ARG A 68 -10.70 0.78 -12.71
C ARG A 68 -10.50 -0.53 -13.47
N GLY A 69 -11.58 -1.08 -14.01
CA GLY A 69 -11.55 -2.29 -14.84
C GLY A 69 -12.39 -3.40 -14.25
N ALA A 70 -11.79 -4.58 -14.08
CA ALA A 70 -12.49 -5.77 -13.61
C ALA A 70 -13.06 -5.58 -12.20
N ILE A 71 -14.21 -6.20 -11.94
CA ILE A 71 -14.78 -6.32 -10.60
C ILE A 71 -14.03 -7.44 -9.87
N LEU A 72 -13.37 -7.09 -8.77
CA LEU A 72 -12.61 -8.00 -7.94
C LEU A 72 -13.25 -8.08 -6.56
N GLU A 73 -13.24 -9.28 -5.96
CA GLU A 73 -13.59 -9.43 -4.56
C GLU A 73 -12.51 -8.82 -3.66
N ASN A 74 -12.96 -8.12 -2.63
CA ASN A 74 -12.11 -7.58 -1.57
C ASN A 74 -11.36 -8.71 -0.90
N ARG A 75 -10.08 -8.47 -0.56
CA ARG A 75 -9.23 -9.50 0.01
C ARG A 75 -8.20 -8.98 0.99
N TYR A 76 -7.76 -9.88 1.86
CA TYR A 76 -6.72 -9.69 2.87
C TYR A 76 -5.81 -10.93 2.93
N SER A 77 -4.64 -10.79 3.54
CA SER A 77 -3.62 -11.84 3.68
C SER A 77 -3.17 -12.43 2.34
N HIS A 78 -3.26 -11.65 1.27
CA HIS A 78 -2.78 -11.99 -0.06
C HIS A 78 -1.29 -11.64 -0.19
N SER A 79 -0.64 -12.16 -1.24
CA SER A 79 0.68 -11.75 -1.67
C SER A 79 0.59 -10.71 -2.78
N ALA A 80 1.59 -9.82 -2.87
CA ALA A 80 1.73 -8.86 -3.96
C ALA A 80 3.21 -8.80 -4.39
N VAL A 81 3.46 -8.82 -5.70
CA VAL A 81 4.81 -8.80 -6.27
C VAL A 81 4.87 -7.82 -7.43
N LEU A 82 5.83 -6.90 -7.40
CA LEU A 82 6.15 -6.03 -8.54
C LEU A 82 6.93 -6.80 -9.60
N THR A 83 6.47 -6.72 -10.85
CA THR A 83 7.17 -7.26 -12.01
C THR A 83 8.01 -6.19 -12.70
N SER A 84 8.97 -6.63 -13.53
CA SER A 84 9.87 -5.72 -14.28
C SER A 84 9.16 -4.88 -15.35
N ASP A 85 7.90 -5.19 -15.67
CA ASP A 85 7.03 -4.39 -16.55
C ASP A 85 6.03 -3.52 -15.76
N GLU A 86 6.34 -3.20 -14.50
CA GLU A 86 5.59 -2.26 -13.64
C GLU A 86 4.16 -2.70 -13.29
N ARG A 87 3.87 -4.00 -13.31
CA ARG A 87 2.61 -4.55 -12.81
C ARG A 87 2.77 -5.09 -11.39
N ILE A 88 1.71 -4.97 -10.59
CA ILE A 88 1.62 -5.65 -9.30
C ILE A 88 0.75 -6.90 -9.49
N ILE A 89 1.36 -8.07 -9.33
CA ILE A 89 0.64 -9.35 -9.39
C ILE A 89 0.20 -9.71 -7.97
N ILE A 90 -1.10 -9.92 -7.79
CA ILE A 90 -1.71 -10.30 -6.51
C ILE A 90 -2.20 -11.75 -6.60
N PHE A 91 -1.89 -12.55 -5.58
CA PHE A 91 -2.34 -13.94 -5.51
C PHE A 91 -2.61 -14.41 -4.08
N GLY A 92 -3.60 -15.29 -3.93
CA GLY A 92 -4.04 -15.86 -2.67
C GLY A 92 -4.88 -14.90 -1.81
N GLY A 93 -4.84 -15.13 -0.50
CA GLY A 93 -5.68 -14.44 0.47
C GLY A 93 -7.13 -14.91 0.45
N SER A 94 -7.94 -14.25 1.27
CA SER A 94 -9.40 -14.42 1.37
C SER A 94 -10.08 -13.07 1.39
#